data_AF-A0A356KZP5-F1
#
_entry.id   AF-A0A356KZP5-F1
#
_cell.length_a   1.000
_cell.length_b   1.000
_cell.length_c   1.000
_cell.angle_alpha   90.00
_cell.angle_beta   90.00
_cell.angle_gamma   90.00
#
_symmetry.space_group_name_H-M   'P 1'
#
loop_
_entity.id
_entity.type
_entity.pdbx_description
1 polymer ?
#
loop_
_entity_poly.entity_id
_entity_poly.type
_entity_poly.pdbx_seq_one_letter_code
_entity_poly.pdbx_strand_id
1 'polypeptide(L)'
;MMRDLDYLKLLAKQFPTATAAGAEIINLRAICALPKGTEYFFSDLHGESDAFIYLMRSASGIVRDKIDETFGNLLPEEEQLELANLIYYPRDILSDPEHKEKDTPEWQRITINRLVNICRCVSSKYTRSKVRKKMPQQYAYAIDELLHIDGHDEDKRGYLRGIMDAIIDIDMGDDFIVALSELIQNLVIDNLHIIGDIFDRGPHADQIMEELMSFHDVDIEWGNHDAEWMGAACGNPACICSVLRIATSYNSFDVLEDGYGINLRPLSMFAEEIYGDDPCDCFQPHLLDTNVSDSVNPHLAAKMCKAISIILFKEEGALIRRHPEYKLDHRLLLEHIDYEKGTVTLEGKTYHMKDTHFPTIDPKDPYRLTPKEEELMATLVYSFTHSQLLQKHIRFFFTNGAMYKVVNNNILFHGCIPMDVDGSFLKLETSMGTFSGKALMDYFYERAIDAYFLNGENDPKGKIYATDLFWYMWCGPYSPLFGKDKMTTFEHCFIEEPETHVEKFNIYYDFSKEERYVDRIFAEFGV
;
A
#
# COMPACT_ATOMS: atom_id res chain seq x y z
N MET A 1 -23.24 19.16 28.73
CA MET A 1 -23.28 18.91 30.19
C MET A 1 -23.16 17.44 30.57
N MET A 2 -24.02 16.52 30.12
CA MET A 2 -23.92 15.10 30.51
C MET A 2 -22.73 14.37 29.85
N ARG A 3 -22.46 14.64 28.55
CA ARG A 3 -21.24 14.20 27.85
C ARG A 3 -19.95 14.74 28.49
N ASP A 4 -19.95 15.99 28.94
CA ASP A 4 -18.76 16.61 29.56
C ASP A 4 -18.38 15.93 30.86
N LEU A 5 -19.36 15.49 31.67
CA LEU A 5 -19.09 14.75 32.89
C LEU A 5 -18.48 13.36 32.59
N ASP A 6 -18.94 12.69 31.53
CA ASP A 6 -18.40 11.40 31.13
C ASP A 6 -16.97 11.54 30.57
N TYR A 7 -16.68 12.56 29.77
CA TYR A 7 -15.32 12.89 29.34
C TYR A 7 -14.42 13.24 30.52
N LEU A 8 -14.89 14.04 31.49
CA LEU A 8 -14.12 14.40 32.68
C LEU A 8 -13.85 13.18 33.57
N LYS A 9 -14.80 12.25 33.70
CA LYS A 9 -14.59 10.97 34.39
C LYS A 9 -13.54 10.11 33.69
N LEU A 10 -13.52 10.12 32.36
CA LEU A 10 -12.55 9.39 31.56
C LEU A 10 -11.16 10.02 31.66
N LEU A 11 -11.08 11.36 31.57
CA LEU A 11 -9.89 12.15 31.79
C LEU A 11 -9.31 11.91 33.19
N ALA A 12 -10.16 11.87 34.23
CA ALA A 12 -9.73 11.61 35.61
C ALA A 12 -9.09 10.23 35.81
N LYS A 13 -9.30 9.26 34.89
CA LYS A 13 -8.57 7.98 34.92
C LYS A 13 -7.09 8.16 34.53
N GLN A 14 -6.80 9.04 33.58
CA GLN A 14 -5.42 9.31 33.11
C GLN A 14 -4.75 10.45 33.91
N PHE A 15 -5.53 11.45 34.32
CA PHE A 15 -5.09 12.64 35.04
C PHE A 15 -5.93 12.84 36.32
N PRO A 16 -5.63 12.13 37.42
CA PRO A 16 -6.48 12.11 38.61
C PRO A 16 -6.55 13.45 39.38
N THR A 17 -5.67 14.40 39.07
CA THR A 17 -5.58 15.69 39.76
C THR A 17 -5.50 16.83 38.76
N ALA A 18 -5.97 18.01 39.18
CA ALA A 18 -5.82 19.24 38.40
C ALA A 18 -4.35 19.54 38.07
N THR A 19 -3.42 19.20 38.98
CA THR A 19 -1.97 19.33 38.73
C THR A 19 -1.48 18.39 37.64
N ALA A 20 -1.93 17.13 37.62
CA ALA A 20 -1.55 16.17 36.57
C ALA A 20 -2.06 16.61 35.20
N ALA A 21 -3.32 17.05 35.12
CA ALA A 21 -3.89 17.60 33.89
C ALA A 21 -3.17 18.89 33.47
N GLY A 22 -2.88 19.79 34.41
CA GLY A 22 -2.15 21.03 34.16
C GLY A 22 -0.72 20.79 33.66
N ALA A 23 -0.01 19.81 34.22
CA ALA A 23 1.32 19.42 33.77
C ALA A 23 1.31 18.91 32.32
N GLU A 24 0.32 18.08 31.97
CA GLU A 24 0.20 17.58 30.59
C GLU A 24 -0.19 18.69 29.61
N ILE A 25 -1.07 19.62 30.01
CA ILE A 25 -1.39 20.81 29.18
C ILE A 25 -0.13 21.65 28.91
N ILE A 26 0.74 21.85 29.91
CA ILE A 26 2.00 22.56 29.73
C ILE A 26 2.89 21.83 28.73
N ASN A 27 3.01 20.50 28.87
CA ASN A 27 3.80 19.65 27.98
C ASN A 27 3.29 19.73 26.52
N LEU A 28 1.99 19.49 26.30
CA LEU A 28 1.38 19.54 24.97
C LEU A 28 1.48 20.94 24.34
N ARG A 29 1.28 22.02 25.11
CA ARG A 29 1.47 23.39 24.60
C ARG A 29 2.91 23.67 24.18
N ALA A 30 3.89 23.17 24.91
CA ALA A 30 5.29 23.29 24.53
C ALA A 30 5.60 22.50 23.25
N ILE A 31 5.02 21.31 23.09
CA ILE A 31 5.14 20.50 21.86
C ILE A 31 4.51 21.23 20.67
N CYS A 32 3.30 21.80 20.82
CA CYS A 32 2.65 22.57 19.77
C CYS A 32 3.41 23.85 19.35
N ALA A 33 4.37 24.30 20.16
CA ALA A 33 5.24 25.43 19.82
C ALA A 33 6.45 25.02 18.97
N LEU A 34 6.73 23.72 18.82
CA LEU A 34 7.74 23.23 17.90
C LEU A 34 7.27 23.35 16.45
N PRO A 35 8.19 23.47 15.48
CA PRO A 35 7.85 23.38 14.06
C PRO A 35 7.12 22.06 13.75
N LYS A 36 6.19 22.11 12.80
CA LYS A 36 5.54 20.90 12.29
C LYS A 36 6.60 19.93 11.76
N GLY A 37 6.45 18.66 12.09
CA GLY A 37 7.24 17.58 11.50
C GLY A 37 7.03 17.49 9.98
N THR A 38 7.97 16.84 9.29
CA THR A 38 7.86 16.67 7.84
C THR A 38 6.92 15.50 7.56
N GLU A 39 5.90 15.71 6.74
CA GLU A 39 4.96 14.68 6.29
C GLU A 39 5.28 14.25 4.87
N TYR A 40 5.21 12.95 4.61
CA TYR A 40 5.44 12.36 3.30
C TYR A 40 4.16 11.70 2.81
N PHE A 41 3.82 11.96 1.56
CA PHE A 41 2.63 11.40 0.91
C PHE A 41 3.08 10.58 -0.28
N PHE A 42 2.73 9.30 -0.29
CA PHE A 42 2.92 8.40 -1.42
C PHE A 42 1.56 7.92 -1.92
N SER A 43 1.46 7.60 -3.20
CA SER A 43 0.28 7.00 -3.84
C SER A 43 0.81 6.12 -4.98
N ASP A 44 0.02 5.12 -5.39
CA ASP A 44 0.29 4.32 -6.59
C ASP A 44 1.67 3.65 -6.58
N LEU A 45 2.02 3.01 -5.47
CA LEU A 45 3.33 2.35 -5.31
C LEU A 45 3.46 1.10 -6.18
N HIS A 46 2.38 0.33 -6.33
CA HIS A 46 2.29 -0.82 -7.24
C HIS A 46 3.53 -1.73 -7.21
N GLY A 47 3.96 -2.18 -6.03
CA GLY A 47 5.06 -3.14 -5.90
C GLY A 47 6.45 -2.66 -6.34
N GLU A 48 6.63 -1.38 -6.72
CA GLU A 48 7.91 -0.78 -7.13
C GLU A 48 8.81 -0.48 -5.92
N SER A 49 9.33 -1.55 -5.29
CA SER A 49 10.05 -1.46 -4.02
C SER A 49 11.33 -0.62 -4.10
N ASP A 50 12.14 -0.77 -5.15
CA ASP A 50 13.41 -0.07 -5.28
C ASP A 50 13.23 1.46 -5.31
N ALA A 51 12.26 1.92 -6.10
CA ALA A 51 11.93 3.34 -6.20
C ALA A 51 11.39 3.87 -4.86
N PHE A 52 10.50 3.12 -4.21
CA PHE A 52 9.96 3.47 -2.89
C PHE A 52 11.06 3.57 -1.82
N ILE A 53 11.92 2.55 -1.72
CA ILE A 53 13.03 2.48 -0.76
C ILE A 53 14.00 3.63 -0.98
N TYR A 54 14.34 3.94 -2.24
CA TYR A 54 15.18 5.09 -2.57
C TYR A 54 14.55 6.41 -2.10
N LEU A 55 13.26 6.62 -2.36
CA LEU A 55 12.53 7.83 -1.95
C LEU A 55 12.45 7.97 -0.43
N MET A 56 12.26 6.86 0.29
CA MET A 56 12.27 6.82 1.75
C MET A 56 13.65 7.15 2.32
N ARG A 57 14.71 6.51 1.83
CA ARG A 57 16.10 6.71 2.31
C ARG A 57 16.62 8.11 2.01
N SER A 58 16.27 8.65 0.84
CA SER A 58 16.62 10.03 0.47
C SER A 58 15.72 11.08 1.12
N ALA A 59 14.59 10.64 1.70
CA ALA A 59 13.47 11.49 2.07
C ALA A 59 13.24 12.55 0.99
N SER A 60 13.01 12.10 -0.25
CA SER A 60 12.82 12.92 -1.47
C SER A 60 13.75 14.14 -1.55
N GLY A 61 15.03 13.96 -1.21
CA GLY A 61 16.06 15.01 -1.29
C GLY A 61 16.23 15.87 -0.03
N ILE A 62 15.37 15.75 0.99
CA ILE A 62 15.47 16.53 2.23
C ILE A 62 16.77 16.23 2.98
N VAL A 63 17.27 14.99 2.92
CA VAL A 63 18.57 14.66 3.52
C VAL A 63 19.66 15.54 2.92
N ARG A 64 19.66 15.74 1.60
CA ARG A 64 20.61 16.60 0.90
C ARG A 64 20.45 18.06 1.33
N ASP A 65 19.21 18.55 1.43
CA ASP A 65 18.94 19.91 1.92
C ASP A 65 19.47 20.13 3.34
N LYS A 66 19.38 19.10 4.20
CA LYS A 66 19.88 19.15 5.58
C LYS A 66 21.39 19.05 5.67
N ILE A 67 22.04 18.35 4.75
CA ILE A 67 23.49 18.37 4.59
C ILE A 67 23.95 19.77 4.15
N ASP A 68 23.31 20.37 3.15
CA ASP A 68 23.64 21.72 2.67
C ASP A 68 23.40 22.79 3.75
N GLU A 69 22.30 22.71 4.51
CA GLU A 69 22.05 23.60 5.65
C GLU A 69 23.15 23.51 6.72
N THR A 70 23.73 22.31 6.92
CA THR A 70 24.76 22.06 7.93
C THR A 70 26.17 22.41 7.42
N PHE A 71 26.45 22.14 6.14
CA PHE A 71 27.81 22.10 5.59
C PHE A 71 28.00 22.83 4.25
N GLY A 72 27.00 23.50 3.70
CA GLY A 72 27.03 24.10 2.36
C GLY A 72 28.20 25.07 2.11
N ASN A 73 28.65 25.77 3.16
CA ASN A 73 29.81 26.66 3.11
C ASN A 73 31.12 26.04 3.62
N LEU A 74 31.07 24.79 4.08
CA LEU A 74 32.17 24.08 4.75
C LEU A 74 32.72 22.92 3.92
N LEU A 75 31.88 22.25 3.12
CA LEU A 75 32.24 21.09 2.32
C LEU A 75 31.92 21.30 0.84
N PRO A 76 32.79 20.83 -0.08
CA PRO A 76 32.48 20.78 -1.52
C PRO A 76 31.23 19.92 -1.80
N GLU A 77 30.55 20.19 -2.92
CA GLU A 77 29.35 19.45 -3.34
C GLU A 77 29.59 17.94 -3.48
N GLU A 78 30.77 17.53 -3.95
CA GLU A 78 31.15 16.11 -4.07
C GLU A 78 31.19 15.40 -2.70
N GLU A 79 31.79 16.02 -1.68
CA GLU A 79 31.80 15.47 -0.32
C GLU A 79 30.40 15.44 0.31
N GLN A 80 29.55 16.41 -0.02
CA GLN A 80 28.16 16.40 0.43
C GLN A 80 27.38 15.26 -0.21
N LEU A 81 27.63 14.96 -1.49
CA LEU A 81 27.02 13.85 -2.20
C LEU A 81 27.48 12.50 -1.64
N GLU A 82 28.78 12.34 -1.35
CA GLU A 82 29.31 11.15 -0.68
C GLU A 82 28.64 10.93 0.69
N LEU A 83 28.46 12.00 1.47
CA LEU A 83 27.79 11.93 2.77
C LEU A 83 26.29 11.60 2.63
N ALA A 84 25.62 12.13 1.61
CA ALA A 84 24.23 11.78 1.30
C ALA A 84 24.10 10.30 0.96
N ASN A 85 24.96 9.79 0.06
CA ASN A 85 24.96 8.38 -0.32
C ASN A 85 25.24 7.48 0.88
N LEU A 86 26.19 7.85 1.76
CA LEU A 86 26.46 7.15 3.02
C LEU A 86 25.24 7.12 3.94
N ILE A 87 24.47 8.20 4.00
CA ILE A 87 23.21 8.20 4.75
C ILE A 87 22.18 7.30 4.10
N TYR A 88 22.09 7.26 2.76
CA TYR A 88 21.10 6.45 2.05
C TYR A 88 21.39 4.94 2.17
N TYR A 89 22.64 4.54 1.94
CA TYR A 89 23.05 3.14 1.83
C TYR A 89 24.27 2.86 2.71
N PRO A 90 24.19 3.04 4.04
CA PRO A 90 25.36 2.97 4.91
C PRO A 90 26.02 1.60 4.90
N ARG A 91 25.23 0.52 4.88
CA ARG A 91 25.73 -0.85 4.89
C ARG A 91 26.43 -1.20 3.58
N ASP A 92 25.84 -0.80 2.45
CA ASP A 92 26.40 -1.10 1.13
C ASP A 92 27.74 -0.39 0.95
N ILE A 93 27.80 0.90 1.30
CA ILE A 93 29.02 1.72 1.17
C ILE A 93 30.13 1.23 2.10
N LEU A 94 29.83 0.93 3.37
CA LEU A 94 30.85 0.42 4.31
C LEU A 94 31.34 -0.99 3.94
N SER A 95 30.50 -1.78 3.26
CA SER A 95 30.88 -3.12 2.81
C SER A 95 31.72 -3.12 1.52
N ASP A 96 31.73 -2.01 0.78
CA ASP A 96 32.43 -1.86 -0.50
C ASP A 96 33.96 -2.01 -0.31
N PRO A 97 34.62 -2.95 -1.03
CA PRO A 97 36.07 -3.10 -0.99
C PRO A 97 36.85 -1.82 -1.30
N GLU A 98 36.36 -0.96 -2.19
CA GLU A 98 37.01 0.31 -2.52
C GLU A 98 36.91 1.32 -1.36
N HIS A 99 35.83 1.25 -0.58
CA HIS A 99 35.66 2.08 0.61
C HIS A 99 36.56 1.64 1.76
N LYS A 100 36.78 0.33 1.92
CA LYS A 100 37.66 -0.22 2.98
C LYS A 100 39.10 0.28 2.93
N GLU A 101 39.59 0.72 1.78
CA GLU A 101 40.92 1.34 1.68
C GLU A 101 40.97 2.74 2.31
N LYS A 102 39.82 3.41 2.43
CA LYS A 102 39.65 4.75 3.01
C LYS A 102 39.18 4.71 4.46
N ASP A 103 38.61 3.59 4.90
CA ASP A 103 38.11 3.37 6.26
C ASP A 103 39.26 3.31 7.27
N THR A 104 39.48 4.45 7.93
CA THR A 104 40.51 4.63 8.95
C THR A 104 39.87 5.18 10.22
N PRO A 105 40.48 4.98 11.40
CA PRO A 105 40.00 5.58 12.65
C PRO A 105 39.74 7.10 12.56
N GLU A 106 40.57 7.81 11.79
CA GLU A 106 40.39 9.25 11.59
C GLU A 106 39.21 9.57 10.65
N TRP A 107 39.04 8.80 9.58
CA TRP A 107 37.87 8.92 8.71
C TRP A 107 36.58 8.66 9.48
N GLN A 108 36.51 7.57 10.25
CA GLN A 108 35.35 7.25 11.10
C GLN A 108 35.06 8.39 12.08
N ARG A 109 36.09 8.95 12.73
CA ARG A 109 35.94 10.10 13.64
C ARG A 109 35.34 11.32 12.92
N ILE A 110 35.80 11.63 11.71
CA ILE A 110 35.27 12.75 10.90
C ILE A 110 33.82 12.47 10.51
N THR A 111 33.54 11.28 9.99
CA THR A 111 32.21 10.86 9.52
C THR A 111 31.19 10.88 10.66
N ILE A 112 31.52 10.29 11.81
CA ILE A 112 30.65 10.31 13.00
C ILE A 112 30.35 11.75 13.43
N ASN A 113 31.34 12.65 13.47
CA ASN A 113 31.11 14.06 13.78
C ASN A 113 30.18 14.74 12.77
N ARG A 114 30.36 14.46 11.48
CA ARG A 114 29.49 14.99 10.41
C ARG A 114 28.05 14.53 10.60
N LEU A 115 27.84 13.23 10.81
CA LEU A 115 26.52 12.64 11.04
C LEU A 115 25.87 13.15 12.33
N VAL A 116 26.61 13.30 13.43
CA VAL A 116 26.09 13.90 14.68
C VAL A 116 25.58 15.32 14.46
N ASN A 117 26.30 16.14 13.68
CA ASN A 117 25.86 17.51 13.38
C ASN A 117 24.60 17.54 12.50
N ILE A 118 24.48 16.63 11.53
CA ILE A 118 23.26 16.48 10.75
C ILE A 118 22.11 16.01 11.65
N CYS A 119 22.33 15.01 12.51
CA CYS A 119 21.35 14.58 13.50
C CYS A 119 20.86 15.75 14.38
N ARG A 120 21.75 16.63 14.84
CA ARG A 120 21.38 17.85 15.59
C ARG A 120 20.49 18.78 14.77
N CYS A 121 20.82 18.98 13.50
CA CYS A 121 20.02 19.79 12.58
C CYS A 121 18.60 19.21 12.41
N VAL A 122 18.49 17.91 12.06
CA VAL A 122 17.18 17.27 11.83
C VAL A 122 16.37 17.05 13.10
N SER A 123 17.02 16.88 14.24
CA SER A 123 16.35 16.67 15.54
C SER A 123 15.80 17.94 16.17
N SER A 124 16.24 19.12 15.73
CA SER A 124 15.89 20.43 16.32
C SER A 124 14.38 20.71 16.38
N LYS A 125 13.59 20.11 15.48
CA LYS A 125 12.12 20.22 15.41
C LYS A 125 11.37 19.25 16.34
N TYR A 126 12.08 18.41 17.10
CA TYR A 126 11.48 17.40 17.96
C TYR A 126 11.86 17.58 19.43
N THR A 127 11.04 17.01 20.32
CA THR A 127 11.41 16.89 21.73
C THR A 127 12.53 15.86 21.89
N ARG A 128 13.37 16.03 22.92
CA ARG A 128 14.40 15.04 23.28
C ARG A 128 13.82 13.64 23.49
N SER A 129 12.63 13.56 24.08
CA SER A 129 11.94 12.27 24.28
C SER A 129 11.57 11.61 22.95
N LYS A 130 11.08 12.37 21.96
CA LYS A 130 10.76 11.85 20.63
C LYS A 130 12.00 11.36 19.90
N VAL A 131 13.10 12.11 19.94
CA VAL A 131 14.38 11.70 19.35
C VAL A 131 14.90 10.43 20.02
N ARG A 132 14.91 10.37 21.35
CA ARG A 132 15.40 9.21 22.11
C ARG A 132 14.62 7.93 21.83
N LYS A 133 13.31 8.01 21.56
CA LYS A 133 12.50 6.85 21.17
C LYS A 133 12.89 6.28 19.79
N LYS A 134 13.47 7.11 18.92
CA LYS A 134 13.93 6.72 17.58
C LYS A 134 15.40 6.25 17.56
N MET A 135 16.14 6.43 18.64
CA MET A 135 17.55 6.01 18.71
C MET A 135 17.68 4.48 18.85
N PRO A 136 18.66 3.86 18.17
CA PRO A 136 18.99 2.46 18.39
C PRO A 136 19.34 2.19 19.86
N GLN A 137 18.67 1.20 20.49
CA GLN A 137 18.74 0.99 21.94
C GLN A 137 20.17 0.78 22.46
N GLN A 138 21.00 0.09 21.69
CA GLN A 138 22.41 -0.19 22.02
C GLN A 138 23.31 1.06 22.02
N TYR A 139 22.95 2.09 21.26
CA TYR A 139 23.74 3.32 21.10
C TYR A 139 23.05 4.57 21.66
N ALA A 140 21.82 4.45 22.16
CA ALA A 140 21.00 5.56 22.59
C ALA A 140 21.70 6.47 23.61
N TYR A 141 22.47 5.91 24.54
CA TYR A 141 23.23 6.72 25.51
C TYR A 141 24.30 7.57 24.82
N ALA A 142 25.16 6.95 24.01
CA ALA A 142 26.26 7.65 23.33
C ALA A 142 25.73 8.72 22.37
N ILE A 143 24.68 8.40 21.60
CA ILE A 143 24.03 9.35 20.69
C ILE A 143 23.42 10.52 21.47
N ASP A 144 22.71 10.28 22.57
CA ASP A 144 22.06 11.33 23.36
C ASP A 144 23.09 12.32 23.95
N GLU A 145 24.21 11.81 24.48
CA GLU A 145 25.32 12.63 24.98
C GLU A 145 25.97 13.44 23.85
N LEU A 146 26.28 12.80 22.71
CA LEU A 146 26.85 13.47 21.53
C LEU A 146 25.93 14.54 20.96
N LEU A 147 24.61 14.38 21.00
CA LEU A 147 23.67 15.36 20.48
C LEU A 147 23.54 16.60 21.38
N HIS A 148 23.52 16.43 22.71
CA HIS A 148 23.04 17.47 23.62
C HIS A 148 24.12 18.14 24.47
N ILE A 149 25.30 17.55 24.62
CA ILE A 149 26.38 18.20 25.35
C ILE A 149 26.88 19.42 24.57
N ASP A 150 26.88 20.56 25.25
CA ASP A 150 27.47 21.78 24.76
C ASP A 150 29.00 21.65 24.64
N GLY A 151 29.49 21.71 23.41
CA GLY A 151 30.90 21.63 23.07
C GLY A 151 31.69 22.89 23.40
N HIS A 152 31.13 23.89 24.08
CA HIS A 152 31.87 25.08 24.54
C HIS A 152 32.60 24.90 25.88
N ASP A 153 32.28 23.85 26.63
CA ASP A 153 32.90 23.51 27.92
C ASP A 153 34.12 22.58 27.71
N GLU A 154 35.33 23.01 28.11
CA GLU A 154 36.57 22.25 27.90
C GLU A 154 36.53 20.87 28.58
N ASP A 155 35.93 20.77 29.77
CA ASP A 155 35.83 19.52 30.51
C ASP A 155 34.92 18.51 29.78
N LYS A 156 33.89 19.02 29.09
CA LYS A 156 32.93 18.18 28.34
C LYS A 156 33.45 17.80 26.95
N ARG A 157 34.36 18.57 26.35
CA ARG A 157 35.04 18.19 25.10
C ARG A 157 35.87 16.93 25.26
N GLY A 158 36.60 16.81 26.36
CA GLY A 158 37.38 15.61 26.68
C GLY A 158 36.49 14.39 26.83
N TYR A 159 35.35 14.56 27.49
CA TYR A 159 34.35 13.50 27.66
C TYR A 159 33.75 13.03 26.32
N LEU A 160 33.29 13.95 25.45
CA LEU A 160 32.77 13.58 24.13
C LEU A 160 33.80 12.88 23.26
N ARG A 161 35.06 13.35 23.31
CA ARG A 161 36.17 12.68 22.61
C ARG A 161 36.39 11.27 23.15
N GLY A 162 36.33 11.07 24.47
CA GLY A 162 36.45 9.76 25.07
C GLY A 162 35.36 8.77 24.62
N ILE A 163 34.12 9.24 24.40
CA ILE A 163 33.05 8.41 23.83
C ILE A 163 33.41 8.00 22.40
N MET A 164 33.82 8.95 21.56
CA MET A 164 34.18 8.67 20.16
C MET A 164 35.38 7.72 20.05
N ASP A 165 36.44 7.99 20.82
CA ASP A 165 37.65 7.16 20.84
C ASP A 165 37.31 5.74 21.32
N ALA A 166 36.48 5.61 22.35
CA ALA A 166 36.04 4.30 22.84
C ALA A 166 35.24 3.50 21.79
N ILE A 167 34.39 4.14 20.98
CA ILE A 167 33.62 3.48 19.91
C ILE A 167 34.57 2.94 18.82
N ILE A 168 35.58 3.72 18.46
CA ILE A 168 36.53 3.38 17.39
C ILE A 168 37.52 2.31 17.90
N ASP A 169 38.03 2.46 19.13
CA ASP A 169 39.02 1.55 19.73
C ASP A 169 38.49 0.12 19.96
N ILE A 170 37.16 -0.05 20.04
CA ILE A 170 36.50 -1.37 20.14
C ILE A 170 35.98 -1.89 18.79
N ASP A 171 36.41 -1.29 17.68
CA ASP A 171 36.03 -1.65 16.30
C ASP A 171 34.51 -1.57 16.04
N MET A 172 33.81 -0.63 16.67
CA MET A 172 32.35 -0.43 16.50
C MET A 172 32.01 0.84 15.67
N GLY A 173 32.99 1.42 14.99
CA GLY A 173 32.82 2.64 14.17
C GLY A 173 31.75 2.49 13.08
N ASP A 174 31.84 1.43 12.28
CA ASP A 174 30.92 1.14 11.18
C ASP A 174 29.47 0.97 11.65
N ASP A 175 29.25 0.13 12.67
CA ASP A 175 27.92 -0.08 13.24
C ASP A 175 27.33 1.21 13.81
N PHE A 176 28.17 2.09 14.36
CA PHE A 176 27.75 3.38 14.87
C PHE A 176 27.41 4.37 13.74
N ILE A 177 28.15 4.35 12.64
CA ILE A 177 27.85 5.12 11.41
C ILE A 177 26.50 4.69 10.84
N VAL A 178 26.28 3.38 10.70
CA VAL A 178 24.98 2.81 10.27
C VAL A 178 23.85 3.29 11.16
N ALA A 179 24.03 3.19 12.49
CA ALA A 179 23.03 3.62 13.47
C ALA A 179 22.70 5.11 13.38
N LEU A 180 23.69 5.98 13.13
CA LEU A 180 23.46 7.41 12.93
C LEU A 180 22.76 7.69 11.60
N SER A 181 23.15 7.02 10.51
CA SER A 181 22.49 7.15 9.21
C SER A 181 21.02 6.75 9.27
N GLU A 182 20.70 5.59 9.85
CA GLU A 182 19.32 5.11 10.06
C GLU A 182 18.53 6.06 10.98
N LEU A 183 19.18 6.66 12.00
CA LEU A 183 18.54 7.68 12.84
C LEU A 183 18.24 8.96 12.07
N ILE A 184 19.13 9.42 11.18
CA ILE A 184 18.89 10.59 10.32
C ILE A 184 17.68 10.32 9.43
N GLN A 185 17.66 9.18 8.72
CA GLN A 185 16.54 8.79 7.86
C GLN A 185 15.20 8.85 8.64
N ASN A 186 15.17 8.26 9.84
CA ASN A 186 13.98 8.21 10.70
C ASN A 186 13.58 9.56 11.31
N LEU A 187 14.51 10.51 11.46
CA LEU A 187 14.21 11.85 11.97
C LEU A 187 13.80 12.81 10.86
N VAL A 188 14.26 12.60 9.63
CA VAL A 188 13.91 13.49 8.52
C VAL A 188 12.41 13.42 8.24
N ILE A 189 11.85 12.22 8.19
CA ILE A 189 10.42 11.96 7.99
C ILE A 189 9.72 11.83 9.35
N ASP A 190 8.68 12.62 9.59
CA ASP A 190 7.91 12.58 10.84
C ASP A 190 6.68 11.68 10.75
N ASN A 191 5.90 11.81 9.68
CA ASN A 191 4.74 10.94 9.42
C ASN A 191 4.76 10.54 7.95
N LEU A 192 4.37 9.29 7.70
CA LEU A 192 4.26 8.71 6.38
C LEU A 192 2.79 8.40 6.09
N HIS A 193 2.26 9.00 5.04
CA HIS A 193 0.90 8.81 4.56
C HIS A 193 0.97 8.04 3.24
N ILE A 194 0.40 6.83 3.21
CA ILE A 194 0.29 6.02 2.00
C ILE A 194 -1.14 6.09 1.51
N ILE A 195 -1.36 6.77 0.39
CA ILE A 195 -2.65 7.00 -0.25
C ILE A 195 -2.86 5.88 -1.29
N GLY A 196 -2.93 4.65 -0.80
CA GLY A 196 -3.39 3.47 -1.52
C GLY A 196 -2.44 2.89 -2.56
N ASP A 197 -2.88 1.76 -3.08
CA ASP A 197 -2.30 1.01 -4.20
C ASP A 197 -0.84 0.62 -3.96
N ILE A 198 -0.62 -0.14 -2.89
CA ILE A 198 0.69 -0.73 -2.55
C ILE A 198 0.99 -1.94 -3.43
N PHE A 199 -0.03 -2.73 -3.75
CA PHE A 199 0.10 -4.01 -4.46
C PHE A 199 -0.05 -3.90 -5.99
N ASP A 200 0.23 -5.03 -6.66
CA ASP A 200 0.17 -5.28 -8.11
C ASP A 200 1.23 -4.60 -8.98
N ARG A 201 1.39 -5.12 -10.21
CA ARG A 201 2.29 -4.67 -11.30
C ARG A 201 3.79 -4.83 -11.00
N GLY A 202 4.30 -4.26 -9.92
CA GLY A 202 5.71 -4.36 -9.55
C GLY A 202 6.06 -5.68 -8.87
N PRO A 203 7.36 -5.99 -8.73
CA PRO A 203 7.83 -7.30 -8.31
C PRO A 203 7.76 -7.56 -6.79
N HIS A 204 7.79 -6.52 -5.94
CA HIS A 204 8.08 -6.71 -4.51
C HIS A 204 7.24 -5.81 -3.58
N ALA A 205 5.91 -5.98 -3.60
CA ALA A 205 5.04 -5.34 -2.61
C ALA A 205 5.32 -5.80 -1.17
N ASP A 206 5.87 -7.00 -0.97
CA ASP A 206 6.30 -7.54 0.32
C ASP A 206 7.42 -6.70 0.96
N GLN A 207 8.40 -6.25 0.17
CA GLN A 207 9.49 -5.41 0.65
C GLN A 207 8.99 -4.02 1.08
N ILE A 208 8.09 -3.41 0.29
CA ILE A 208 7.43 -2.15 0.66
C ILE A 208 6.75 -2.31 2.01
N MET A 209 6.00 -3.40 2.21
CA MET A 209 5.29 -3.66 3.45
C MET A 209 6.23 -3.85 4.65
N GLU A 210 7.35 -4.56 4.50
CA GLU A 210 8.33 -4.69 5.59
C GLU A 210 8.94 -3.34 5.97
N GLU A 211 9.25 -2.48 4.99
CA GLU A 211 9.73 -1.12 5.23
C GLU A 211 8.67 -0.28 5.97
N LEU A 212 7.41 -0.30 5.52
CA LEU A 212 6.29 0.39 6.19
C LEU A 212 6.06 -0.12 7.62
N MET A 213 6.14 -1.42 7.85
CA MET A 213 5.98 -2.04 9.17
C MET A 213 7.14 -1.73 10.12
N SER A 214 8.32 -1.45 9.59
CA SER A 214 9.49 -1.02 10.36
C SER A 214 9.43 0.47 10.75
N PHE A 215 8.66 1.25 9.99
CA PHE A 215 8.49 2.68 10.22
C PHE A 215 7.52 2.96 11.38
N HIS A 216 7.73 4.07 12.06
CA HIS A 216 7.17 4.34 13.39
C HIS A 216 5.79 5.04 13.36
N ASP A 217 5.61 6.00 12.46
CA ASP A 217 4.39 6.79 12.31
C ASP A 217 3.93 6.70 10.84
N VAL A 218 3.12 5.67 10.53
CA VAL A 218 2.55 5.40 9.19
C VAL A 218 1.02 5.33 9.27
N ASP A 219 0.35 5.88 8.27
CA ASP A 219 -1.05 5.58 7.98
C ASP A 219 -1.26 5.24 6.50
N ILE A 220 -2.30 4.45 6.24
CA ILE A 220 -2.62 3.92 4.92
C ILE A 220 -4.09 4.18 4.57
N GLU A 221 -4.36 4.95 3.54
CA GLU A 221 -5.68 5.01 2.93
C GLU A 221 -5.80 3.93 1.85
N TRP A 222 -6.72 2.99 2.01
CA TRP A 222 -6.79 1.84 1.11
C TRP A 222 -7.14 2.25 -0.33
N GLY A 223 -6.38 1.73 -1.29
CA GLY A 223 -6.68 1.80 -2.71
C GLY A 223 -7.49 0.60 -3.20
N ASN A 224 -7.90 0.64 -4.47
CA ASN A 224 -8.66 -0.45 -5.07
C ASN A 224 -7.81 -1.73 -5.18
N HIS A 225 -6.53 -1.62 -5.55
CA HIS A 225 -5.63 -2.77 -5.61
C HIS A 225 -5.42 -3.37 -4.20
N ASP A 226 -5.30 -2.53 -3.17
CA ASP A 226 -5.22 -3.00 -1.79
C ASP A 226 -6.48 -3.78 -1.38
N ALA A 227 -7.66 -3.26 -1.70
CA ALA A 227 -8.94 -3.91 -1.39
C ALA A 227 -9.07 -5.29 -2.07
N GLU A 228 -8.56 -5.43 -3.29
CA GLU A 228 -8.51 -6.70 -4.00
C GLU A 228 -7.62 -7.71 -3.27
N TRP A 229 -6.41 -7.32 -2.87
CA TRP A 229 -5.50 -8.18 -2.10
C TRP A 229 -6.04 -8.51 -0.70
N MET A 230 -6.71 -7.56 -0.03
CA MET A 230 -7.43 -7.79 1.22
C MET A 230 -8.54 -8.83 1.04
N GLY A 231 -9.31 -8.74 -0.05
CA GLY A 231 -10.33 -9.71 -0.42
C GLY A 231 -9.74 -11.10 -0.71
N ALA A 232 -8.63 -11.16 -1.43
CA ALA A 232 -7.92 -12.40 -1.71
C ALA A 232 -7.41 -13.07 -0.41
N ALA A 233 -6.84 -12.29 0.51
CA ALA A 233 -6.41 -12.77 1.82
C ALA A 233 -7.58 -13.25 2.71
N CYS A 234 -8.79 -12.70 2.50
CA CYS A 234 -10.03 -13.17 3.13
C CYS A 234 -10.65 -14.40 2.44
N GLY A 235 -10.06 -14.86 1.33
CA GLY A 235 -10.49 -16.04 0.59
C GLY A 235 -11.59 -15.78 -0.44
N ASN A 236 -11.79 -14.54 -0.90
CA ASN A 236 -12.72 -14.25 -1.99
C ASN A 236 -12.17 -14.82 -3.33
N PRO A 237 -12.89 -15.76 -3.99
CA PRO A 237 -12.39 -16.40 -5.22
C PRO A 237 -12.20 -15.42 -6.38
N ALA A 238 -13.11 -14.45 -6.56
CA ALA A 238 -13.01 -13.48 -7.65
C ALA A 238 -11.82 -12.54 -7.46
N CYS A 239 -11.55 -12.08 -6.23
CA CYS A 239 -10.36 -11.28 -5.91
C CYS A 239 -9.07 -12.08 -6.16
N ILE A 240 -9.01 -13.35 -5.73
CA ILE A 240 -7.86 -14.23 -6.00
C ILE A 240 -7.61 -14.36 -7.50
N CYS A 241 -8.66 -14.65 -8.28
CA CYS A 241 -8.53 -14.74 -9.73
C CYS A 241 -8.06 -13.42 -10.35
N SER A 242 -8.53 -12.28 -9.83
CA SER A 242 -8.15 -10.96 -10.34
C SER A 242 -6.69 -10.62 -10.02
N VAL A 243 -6.22 -10.84 -8.79
CA VAL A 243 -4.79 -10.71 -8.40
C VAL A 243 -3.89 -11.56 -9.30
N LEU A 244 -4.25 -12.84 -9.48
CA LEU A 244 -3.51 -13.76 -10.34
C LEU A 244 -3.55 -13.33 -11.82
N ARG A 245 -4.68 -12.82 -12.30
CA ARG A 245 -4.83 -12.29 -13.67
C ARG A 245 -3.94 -11.08 -13.88
N ILE A 246 -3.89 -10.15 -12.92
CA ILE A 246 -3.02 -8.97 -12.99
C ILE A 246 -1.55 -9.41 -13.00
N ALA A 247 -1.12 -10.22 -12.03
CA ALA A 247 0.26 -10.71 -11.96
C ALA A 247 0.69 -11.45 -13.23
N THR A 248 -0.13 -12.36 -13.74
CA THR A 248 0.18 -13.09 -15.00
C THR A 248 0.17 -12.17 -16.23
N SER A 249 -0.65 -11.12 -16.24
CA SER A 249 -0.68 -10.13 -17.34
C SER A 249 0.50 -9.17 -17.36
N TYR A 250 1.16 -8.93 -16.22
CA TYR A 250 2.36 -8.08 -16.12
C TYR A 250 3.65 -8.90 -15.97
N ASN A 251 3.56 -10.22 -16.02
CA ASN A 251 4.65 -11.16 -15.76
C ASN A 251 5.28 -11.04 -14.35
N SER A 252 4.53 -10.47 -13.40
CA SER A 252 4.98 -10.19 -12.03
C SER A 252 4.80 -11.43 -11.15
N PHE A 253 5.49 -12.52 -11.47
CA PHE A 253 5.38 -13.78 -10.72
C PHE A 253 6.08 -13.72 -9.35
N ASP A 254 7.16 -12.95 -9.26
CA ASP A 254 8.00 -12.83 -8.06
C ASP A 254 7.19 -12.35 -6.85
N VAL A 255 6.24 -11.43 -7.03
CA VAL A 255 5.40 -10.94 -5.92
C VAL A 255 4.57 -12.06 -5.30
N LEU A 256 4.14 -13.03 -6.10
CA LEU A 256 3.30 -14.14 -5.64
C LEU A 256 4.14 -15.27 -5.05
N GLU A 257 5.14 -15.76 -5.78
CA GLU A 257 5.91 -16.95 -5.37
C GLU A 257 6.98 -16.60 -4.33
N ASP A 258 7.87 -15.65 -4.63
CA ASP A 258 8.98 -15.27 -3.76
C ASP A 258 8.52 -14.32 -2.64
N GLY A 259 7.68 -13.36 -2.98
CA GLY A 259 7.15 -12.37 -2.04
C GLY A 259 6.16 -12.98 -1.04
N TYR A 260 5.09 -13.62 -1.51
CA TYR A 260 4.02 -14.11 -0.63
C TYR A 260 3.94 -15.64 -0.47
N GLY A 261 4.83 -16.41 -1.09
CA GLY A 261 4.86 -17.87 -0.95
C GLY A 261 3.65 -18.58 -1.55
N ILE A 262 2.97 -17.96 -2.52
CA ILE A 262 1.81 -18.52 -3.21
C ILE A 262 2.29 -19.49 -4.29
N ASN A 263 1.92 -20.76 -4.18
CA ASN A 263 2.35 -21.78 -5.13
C ASN A 263 1.52 -21.73 -6.43
N LEU A 264 2.15 -21.35 -7.55
CA LEU A 264 1.47 -21.24 -8.85
C LEU A 264 1.57 -22.48 -9.72
N ARG A 265 2.28 -23.52 -9.27
CA ARG A 265 2.39 -24.80 -9.98
C ARG A 265 1.03 -25.45 -10.33
N PRO A 266 0.01 -25.44 -9.44
CA PRO A 266 -1.31 -25.97 -9.80
C PRO A 266 -1.93 -25.22 -10.99
N LEU A 267 -1.78 -23.89 -11.03
CA LEU A 267 -2.29 -23.04 -12.11
C LEU A 267 -1.52 -23.29 -13.41
N SER A 268 -0.19 -23.38 -13.37
CA SER A 268 0.62 -23.64 -14.57
C SER A 268 0.32 -25.02 -15.17
N MET A 269 0.23 -26.06 -14.35
CA MET A 269 -0.13 -27.41 -14.79
C MET A 269 -1.55 -27.45 -15.37
N PHE A 270 -2.52 -26.79 -14.73
CA PHE A 270 -3.88 -26.68 -15.25
C PHE A 270 -3.91 -25.97 -16.60
N ALA A 271 -3.20 -24.84 -16.72
CA ALA A 271 -3.17 -24.04 -17.94
C ALA A 271 -2.53 -24.82 -19.11
N GLU A 272 -1.42 -25.53 -18.89
CA GLU A 272 -0.80 -26.39 -19.90
C GLU A 272 -1.73 -27.53 -20.33
N GLU A 273 -2.40 -28.19 -19.39
CA GLU A 273 -3.29 -29.32 -19.69
C GLU A 273 -4.53 -28.89 -20.48
N ILE A 274 -5.16 -27.77 -20.09
CA ILE A 274 -6.43 -27.32 -20.65
C ILE A 274 -6.26 -26.61 -21.99
N TYR A 275 -5.25 -25.74 -22.11
CA TYR A 275 -5.05 -24.93 -23.31
C TYR A 275 -4.05 -25.55 -24.29
N GLY A 276 -3.21 -26.50 -23.87
CA GLY A 276 -2.40 -27.32 -24.78
C GLY A 276 -1.57 -26.49 -25.77
N ASP A 277 -1.89 -26.59 -27.06
CA ASP A 277 -1.21 -25.88 -28.16
C ASP A 277 -1.83 -24.49 -28.49
N ASP A 278 -2.81 -24.01 -27.71
CA ASP A 278 -3.42 -22.69 -27.90
C ASP A 278 -2.36 -21.58 -27.75
N PRO A 279 -2.18 -20.71 -28.76
CA PRO A 279 -1.21 -19.62 -28.72
C PRO A 279 -1.53 -18.57 -27.63
N CYS A 280 -2.80 -18.44 -27.23
CA CYS A 280 -3.27 -17.46 -26.24
C CYS A 280 -2.83 -16.02 -26.56
N ASP A 281 -2.83 -15.63 -27.84
CA ASP A 281 -2.28 -14.36 -28.32
C ASP A 281 -2.92 -13.13 -27.65
N CYS A 282 -4.21 -13.21 -27.29
CA CYS A 282 -4.93 -12.13 -26.60
C CYS A 282 -4.50 -11.90 -25.15
N PHE A 283 -3.68 -12.80 -24.59
CA PHE A 283 -3.29 -12.83 -23.17
C PHE A 283 -1.78 -12.74 -22.98
N GLN A 284 -1.03 -12.37 -24.02
CA GLN A 284 0.41 -12.16 -23.92
C GLN A 284 0.72 -11.06 -22.87
N PRO A 285 1.73 -11.26 -22.01
CA PRO A 285 2.03 -10.31 -20.95
C PRO A 285 2.47 -8.95 -21.49
N HIS A 286 2.10 -7.90 -20.78
CA HIS A 286 2.56 -6.53 -21.00
C HIS A 286 4.00 -6.40 -20.52
N LEU A 287 4.96 -6.64 -21.41
CA LEU A 287 6.38 -6.42 -21.14
C LEU A 287 6.66 -4.91 -21.12
N LEU A 288 6.55 -4.29 -19.95
CA LEU A 288 6.71 -2.83 -19.77
C LEU A 288 8.18 -2.39 -19.77
N ASP A 289 9.10 -3.29 -19.42
CA ASP A 289 10.54 -3.16 -19.63
C ASP A 289 11.13 -4.56 -19.84
N THR A 290 12.34 -4.65 -20.40
CA THR A 290 13.11 -5.90 -20.36
C THR A 290 13.52 -6.17 -18.92
N ASN A 291 12.58 -6.56 -18.06
CA ASN A 291 12.89 -7.16 -16.77
C ASN A 291 13.73 -8.39 -17.06
N VAL A 292 15.01 -8.30 -16.76
CA VAL A 292 16.03 -9.34 -17.00
C VAL A 292 15.77 -10.56 -16.09
N SER A 293 14.70 -10.55 -15.30
CA SER A 293 14.37 -11.52 -14.24
C SER A 293 13.07 -12.30 -14.46
N ASP A 294 12.50 -12.36 -15.66
CA ASP A 294 11.31 -13.18 -15.85
C ASP A 294 11.67 -14.67 -15.98
N SER A 295 11.43 -15.42 -14.89
CA SER A 295 11.67 -16.86 -14.77
C SER A 295 10.64 -17.73 -15.51
N VAL A 296 9.47 -17.16 -15.86
CA VAL A 296 8.37 -17.87 -16.53
C VAL A 296 8.35 -17.55 -18.02
N ASN A 297 8.24 -18.61 -18.83
CA ASN A 297 8.09 -18.48 -20.28
C ASN A 297 6.84 -17.63 -20.61
N PRO A 298 6.94 -16.55 -21.41
CA PRO A 298 5.79 -15.68 -21.74
C PRO A 298 4.58 -16.43 -22.31
N HIS A 299 4.80 -17.54 -23.04
CA HIS A 299 3.72 -18.36 -23.57
C HIS A 299 2.98 -19.14 -22.47
N LEU A 300 3.69 -19.59 -21.44
CA LEU A 300 3.07 -20.20 -20.26
C LEU A 300 2.31 -19.15 -19.45
N ALA A 301 2.89 -17.95 -19.27
CA ALA A 301 2.22 -16.83 -18.62
C ALA A 301 0.90 -16.46 -19.33
N ALA A 302 0.90 -16.44 -20.67
CA ALA A 302 -0.31 -16.18 -21.46
C ALA A 302 -1.40 -17.24 -21.25
N LYS A 303 -1.03 -18.53 -21.21
CA LYS A 303 -1.97 -19.62 -20.90
C LYS A 303 -2.53 -19.51 -19.48
N MET A 304 -1.68 -19.21 -18.50
CA MET A 304 -2.11 -18.99 -17.12
C MET A 304 -3.06 -17.80 -17.02
N CYS A 305 -2.74 -16.68 -17.68
CA CYS A 305 -3.56 -15.49 -17.75
C CYS A 305 -4.93 -15.77 -18.39
N LYS A 306 -4.97 -16.50 -19.52
CA LYS A 306 -6.23 -16.93 -20.14
C LYS A 306 -7.03 -17.85 -19.21
N ALA A 307 -6.38 -18.87 -18.64
CA ALA A 307 -7.02 -19.82 -17.74
C ALA A 307 -7.68 -19.12 -16.55
N ILE A 308 -6.93 -18.27 -15.85
CA ILE A 308 -7.45 -17.58 -14.67
C ILE A 308 -8.46 -16.49 -15.04
N SER A 309 -8.37 -15.86 -16.21
CA SER A 309 -9.37 -14.91 -16.71
C SER A 309 -10.72 -15.60 -16.96
N ILE A 310 -10.74 -16.78 -17.55
CA ILE A 310 -11.99 -17.54 -17.73
C ILE A 310 -12.61 -17.93 -16.38
N ILE A 311 -11.79 -18.36 -15.42
CA ILE A 311 -12.27 -18.68 -14.07
C ILE A 311 -12.78 -17.42 -13.36
N LEU A 312 -12.09 -16.28 -13.50
CA LEU A 312 -12.52 -14.98 -12.99
C LEU A 312 -13.93 -14.65 -13.46
N PHE A 313 -14.21 -14.71 -14.77
CA PHE A 313 -15.54 -14.38 -15.30
C PHE A 313 -16.63 -15.32 -14.78
N LYS A 314 -16.30 -16.59 -14.51
CA LYS A 314 -17.22 -17.55 -13.89
C LYS A 314 -17.51 -17.19 -12.43
N GLU A 315 -16.47 -16.90 -11.65
CA GLU A 315 -16.57 -16.50 -10.24
C GLU A 315 -17.29 -15.15 -10.08
N GLU A 316 -17.00 -14.17 -10.93
CA GLU A 316 -17.72 -12.90 -11.00
C GLU A 316 -19.20 -13.13 -11.27
N GLY A 317 -19.54 -14.00 -12.23
CA GLY A 317 -20.95 -14.28 -12.52
C GLY A 317 -21.67 -14.99 -11.38
N ALA A 318 -21.00 -15.90 -10.68
CA ALA A 318 -21.55 -16.51 -9.46
C ALA A 318 -21.76 -15.45 -8.37
N LEU A 319 -20.82 -14.53 -8.17
CA LEU A 319 -20.90 -13.44 -7.18
C LEU A 319 -22.02 -12.45 -7.52
N ILE A 320 -22.11 -11.98 -8.76
CA ILE A 320 -23.17 -11.08 -9.23
C ILE A 320 -24.55 -11.70 -9.01
N ARG A 321 -24.72 -12.99 -9.31
CA ARG A 321 -25.99 -13.72 -9.08
C ARG A 321 -26.33 -13.86 -7.59
N ARG A 322 -25.33 -13.94 -6.70
CA ARG A 322 -25.54 -13.92 -5.24
C ARG A 322 -25.92 -12.53 -4.71
N HIS A 323 -25.49 -11.47 -5.40
CA HIS A 323 -25.65 -10.07 -5.00
C HIS A 323 -26.39 -9.23 -6.04
N PRO A 324 -27.68 -9.52 -6.33
CA PRO A 324 -28.46 -8.74 -7.29
C PRO A 324 -28.58 -7.25 -6.91
N GLU A 325 -28.43 -6.91 -5.62
CA GLU A 325 -28.40 -5.53 -5.14
C GLU A 325 -27.25 -4.70 -5.71
N TYR A 326 -26.18 -5.33 -6.22
CA TYR A 326 -25.06 -4.63 -6.87
C TYR A 326 -25.42 -4.09 -8.26
N LYS A 327 -26.50 -4.57 -8.88
CA LYS A 327 -26.98 -4.15 -10.21
C LYS A 327 -25.91 -4.29 -11.32
N LEU A 328 -25.10 -5.35 -11.23
CA LEU A 328 -23.99 -5.65 -12.14
C LEU A 328 -24.33 -6.74 -13.18
N ASP A 329 -25.62 -7.08 -13.37
CA ASP A 329 -26.04 -8.12 -14.34
C ASP A 329 -25.56 -7.84 -15.77
N HIS A 330 -25.37 -6.57 -16.13
CA HIS A 330 -24.83 -6.18 -17.44
C HIS A 330 -23.39 -6.66 -17.68
N ARG A 331 -22.66 -7.07 -16.64
CA ARG A 331 -21.33 -7.70 -16.73
C ARG A 331 -21.39 -9.22 -16.94
N LEU A 332 -22.57 -9.82 -16.95
CA LEU A 332 -22.75 -11.24 -17.25
C LEU A 332 -22.64 -11.49 -18.76
N LEU A 333 -21.43 -11.35 -19.31
CA LEU A 333 -21.20 -11.40 -20.76
C LEU A 333 -21.04 -12.81 -21.34
N LEU A 334 -20.68 -13.82 -20.55
CA LEU A 334 -20.51 -15.20 -21.04
C LEU A 334 -21.82 -15.78 -21.61
N GLU A 335 -22.96 -15.45 -21.02
CA GLU A 335 -24.28 -15.87 -21.54
C GLU A 335 -24.74 -15.09 -22.79
N HIS A 336 -23.99 -14.05 -23.19
CA HIS A 336 -24.24 -13.26 -24.40
C HIS A 336 -23.31 -13.62 -25.57
N ILE A 337 -22.48 -14.66 -25.40
CA ILE A 337 -21.62 -15.19 -26.46
C ILE A 337 -22.43 -16.16 -27.34
N ASP A 338 -22.41 -15.93 -28.64
CA ASP A 338 -22.73 -16.92 -29.66
C ASP A 338 -21.45 -17.72 -29.98
N TYR A 339 -21.29 -18.85 -29.30
CA TYR A 339 -20.11 -19.71 -29.40
C TYR A 339 -19.95 -20.36 -30.78
N GLU A 340 -21.02 -20.47 -31.57
CA GLU A 340 -20.94 -21.02 -32.93
C GLU A 340 -20.44 -19.97 -33.92
N LYS A 341 -20.88 -18.71 -33.77
CA LYS A 341 -20.47 -17.60 -34.65
C LYS A 341 -19.20 -16.89 -34.19
N GLY A 342 -18.76 -17.11 -32.95
CA GLY A 342 -17.62 -16.39 -32.37
C GLY A 342 -17.91 -14.90 -32.19
N THR A 343 -19.11 -14.57 -31.73
CA THR A 343 -19.55 -13.18 -31.53
C THR A 343 -20.17 -12.98 -30.15
N VAL A 344 -20.06 -11.79 -29.58
CA VAL A 344 -20.68 -11.42 -28.30
C VAL A 344 -21.60 -10.22 -28.47
N THR A 345 -22.74 -10.21 -27.76
CA THR A 345 -23.66 -9.07 -27.76
C THR A 345 -23.43 -8.20 -26.51
N LEU A 346 -23.06 -6.94 -26.73
CA LEU A 346 -22.82 -5.93 -25.70
C LEU A 346 -23.71 -4.72 -25.97
N GLU A 347 -24.50 -4.29 -24.99
CA GLU A 347 -25.37 -3.10 -25.07
C GLU A 347 -26.24 -3.03 -26.36
N GLY A 348 -26.69 -4.20 -26.85
CA GLY A 348 -27.54 -4.32 -28.05
C GLY A 348 -26.78 -4.30 -29.39
N LYS A 349 -25.45 -4.25 -29.37
CA LYS A 349 -24.59 -4.41 -30.56
C LYS A 349 -23.86 -5.76 -30.50
N THR A 350 -23.60 -6.35 -31.68
CA THR A 350 -22.88 -7.62 -31.80
C THR A 350 -21.47 -7.37 -32.32
N TYR A 351 -20.48 -7.94 -31.64
CA TYR A 351 -19.06 -7.79 -31.93
C TYR A 351 -18.42 -9.15 -32.22
N HIS A 352 -17.43 -9.19 -33.11
CA HIS A 352 -16.62 -10.38 -33.34
C HIS A 352 -15.56 -10.52 -32.24
N MET A 353 -15.37 -11.75 -31.75
CA MET A 353 -14.41 -12.02 -30.70
C MET A 353 -13.02 -12.30 -31.28
N LYS A 354 -11.98 -11.76 -30.63
CA LYS A 354 -10.56 -11.99 -30.96
C LYS A 354 -10.11 -13.41 -30.64
N ASP A 355 -10.71 -14.02 -29.62
CA ASP A 355 -10.46 -15.38 -29.18
C ASP A 355 -11.80 -16.10 -28.98
N THR A 356 -11.91 -17.31 -29.51
CA THR A 356 -13.12 -18.14 -29.46
C THR A 356 -12.86 -19.52 -28.86
N HIS A 357 -11.68 -19.76 -28.29
CA HIS A 357 -11.31 -21.06 -27.73
C HIS A 357 -11.59 -21.11 -26.22
N PHE A 358 -12.72 -21.74 -25.87
CA PHE A 358 -13.23 -21.83 -24.50
C PHE A 358 -13.43 -23.28 -24.05
N PRO A 359 -12.34 -24.04 -23.80
CA PRO A 359 -12.42 -25.49 -23.54
C PRO A 359 -13.18 -25.86 -22.26
N THR A 360 -13.34 -24.92 -21.32
CA THR A 360 -13.99 -25.16 -20.03
C THR A 360 -15.37 -24.50 -19.89
N ILE A 361 -15.87 -23.79 -20.91
CA ILE A 361 -17.20 -23.17 -20.83
C ILE A 361 -18.26 -24.10 -21.44
N ASP A 362 -19.29 -24.41 -20.65
CA ASP A 362 -20.53 -25.04 -21.14
C ASP A 362 -21.52 -23.93 -21.54
N PRO A 363 -21.89 -23.76 -22.82
CA PRO A 363 -22.80 -22.70 -23.26
C PRO A 363 -24.18 -22.72 -22.58
N LYS A 364 -24.59 -23.85 -21.99
CA LYS A 364 -25.88 -23.95 -21.28
C LYS A 364 -25.81 -23.44 -19.84
N ASP A 365 -24.63 -23.42 -19.25
CA ASP A 365 -24.38 -22.92 -17.91
C ASP A 365 -22.97 -22.31 -17.83
N PRO A 366 -22.77 -21.14 -18.48
CA PRO A 366 -21.43 -20.65 -18.79
C PRO A 366 -20.62 -20.21 -17.57
N TYR A 367 -21.28 -19.99 -16.43
CA TYR A 367 -20.66 -19.56 -15.17
C TYR A 367 -20.29 -20.72 -14.25
N ARG A 368 -20.63 -21.95 -14.61
CA ARG A 368 -20.31 -23.11 -13.78
C ARG A 368 -18.83 -23.46 -13.92
N LEU A 369 -18.15 -23.59 -12.79
CA LEU A 369 -16.82 -24.17 -12.74
C LEU A 369 -16.89 -25.66 -13.09
N THR A 370 -15.93 -26.12 -13.87
CA THR A 370 -15.67 -27.54 -14.07
C THR A 370 -15.06 -28.14 -12.80
N PRO A 371 -15.15 -29.47 -12.57
CA PRO A 371 -14.54 -30.09 -11.39
C PRO A 371 -13.05 -29.80 -11.21
N LYS A 372 -12.31 -29.63 -12.31
CA LYS A 372 -10.89 -29.26 -12.28
C LYS A 372 -10.67 -27.79 -11.88
N GLU A 373 -11.53 -26.88 -12.35
CA GLU A 373 -11.49 -25.48 -11.92
C GLU A 373 -11.87 -25.35 -10.45
N GLU A 374 -12.83 -26.13 -9.95
CA GLU A 374 -13.18 -26.18 -8.51
C GLU A 374 -12.00 -26.66 -7.66
N GLU A 375 -11.29 -27.72 -8.07
CA GLU A 375 -10.10 -28.23 -7.38
C GLU A 375 -8.95 -27.21 -7.37
N LEU A 376 -8.71 -26.56 -8.52
CA LEU A 376 -7.73 -25.49 -8.64
C LEU A 376 -8.07 -24.32 -7.70
N MET A 377 -9.32 -23.84 -7.73
CA MET A 377 -9.75 -22.73 -6.89
C MET A 377 -9.67 -23.07 -5.40
N ALA A 378 -10.04 -24.28 -4.98
CA ALA A 378 -9.86 -24.71 -3.60
C ALA A 378 -8.37 -24.65 -3.16
N THR A 379 -7.45 -25.03 -4.05
CA THR A 379 -6.01 -24.98 -3.80
C THR A 379 -5.48 -23.54 -3.72
N LEU A 380 -5.93 -22.66 -4.61
CA LEU A 380 -5.54 -21.25 -4.63
C LEU A 380 -6.09 -20.50 -3.40
N VAL A 381 -7.37 -20.69 -3.08
CA VAL A 381 -8.00 -20.14 -1.86
C VAL A 381 -7.23 -20.58 -0.62
N TYR A 382 -6.87 -21.86 -0.53
CA TYR A 382 -6.04 -22.35 0.58
C TYR A 382 -4.70 -21.62 0.65
N SER A 383 -4.04 -21.41 -0.49
CA SER A 383 -2.71 -20.79 -0.56
C SER A 383 -2.73 -19.33 -0.10
N PHE A 384 -3.70 -18.52 -0.55
CA PHE A 384 -3.84 -17.12 -0.14
C PHE A 384 -4.25 -16.97 1.32
N THR A 385 -5.20 -17.77 1.79
CA THR A 385 -5.69 -17.69 3.18
C THR A 385 -4.67 -18.19 4.21
N HIS A 386 -3.70 -19.03 3.81
CA HIS A 386 -2.69 -19.59 4.70
C HIS A 386 -1.28 -19.00 4.51
N SER A 387 -1.09 -18.05 3.59
CA SER A 387 0.17 -17.32 3.47
C SER A 387 0.43 -16.49 4.74
N GLN A 388 1.40 -16.90 5.55
CA GLN A 388 1.68 -16.24 6.82
C GLN A 388 2.12 -14.78 6.65
N LEU A 389 2.91 -14.52 5.60
CA LEU A 389 3.43 -13.19 5.30
C LEU A 389 2.32 -12.28 4.77
N LEU A 390 1.49 -12.76 3.83
CA LEU A 390 0.33 -11.99 3.36
C LEU A 390 -0.61 -11.65 4.52
N GLN A 391 -0.91 -12.63 5.39
CA GLN A 391 -1.74 -12.41 6.57
C GLN A 391 -1.10 -11.42 7.56
N LYS A 392 0.23 -11.42 7.70
CA LYS A 392 0.95 -10.41 8.51
C LYS A 392 0.76 -9.02 7.93
N HIS A 393 0.95 -8.85 6.62
CA HIS A 393 0.84 -7.56 5.94
C HIS A 393 -0.60 -7.04 5.94
N ILE A 394 -1.59 -7.87 5.63
CA ILE A 394 -3.00 -7.46 5.67
C ILE A 394 -3.47 -7.10 7.09
N ARG A 395 -2.97 -7.73 8.15
CA ARG A 395 -3.23 -7.26 9.53
C ARG A 395 -2.71 -5.86 9.78
N PHE A 396 -1.58 -5.49 9.17
CA PHE A 396 -1.04 -4.15 9.28
C PHE A 396 -1.98 -3.12 8.62
N PHE A 397 -2.57 -3.44 7.46
CA PHE A 397 -3.60 -2.62 6.82
C PHE A 397 -4.81 -2.36 7.73
N PHE A 398 -5.28 -3.37 8.47
CA PHE A 398 -6.38 -3.18 9.41
C PHE A 398 -6.00 -2.40 10.68
N THR A 399 -4.70 -2.36 11.02
CA THR A 399 -4.20 -1.68 12.22
C THR A 399 -3.87 -0.21 11.95
N ASN A 400 -3.31 0.09 10.78
CA ASN A 400 -2.79 1.42 10.42
C ASN A 400 -3.52 2.04 9.21
N GLY A 401 -4.48 1.34 8.62
CA GLY A 401 -5.20 1.82 7.46
C GLY A 401 -6.70 1.97 7.64
N ALA A 402 -7.28 2.77 6.75
CA ALA A 402 -8.69 3.10 6.72
C ALA A 402 -9.12 3.49 5.29
N MET A 403 -10.41 3.71 5.08
CA MET A 403 -10.91 4.25 3.81
C MET A 403 -10.52 5.72 3.59
N TYR A 404 -10.32 6.46 4.68
CA TYR A 404 -9.91 7.86 4.68
C TYR A 404 -9.30 8.25 6.03
N LYS A 405 -8.56 9.36 6.05
CA LYS A 405 -8.08 10.00 7.28
C LYS A 405 -8.20 11.51 7.22
N VAL A 406 -8.67 12.11 8.31
CA VAL A 406 -8.63 13.56 8.50
C VAL A 406 -7.45 13.90 9.37
N VAL A 407 -6.49 14.65 8.83
CA VAL A 407 -5.26 15.04 9.54
C VAL A 407 -4.78 16.39 9.05
N ASN A 408 -4.43 17.29 9.98
CA ASN A 408 -3.86 18.61 9.67
C ASN A 408 -4.67 19.43 8.65
N ASN A 409 -5.99 19.42 8.78
CA ASN A 409 -6.95 20.04 7.87
C ASN A 409 -6.91 19.51 6.43
N ASN A 410 -6.36 18.30 6.24
CA ASN A 410 -6.45 17.54 5.01
C ASN A 410 -7.41 16.36 5.19
N ILE A 411 -8.00 15.92 4.08
CA ILE A 411 -8.75 14.67 3.98
C ILE A 411 -7.98 13.80 3.01
N LEU A 412 -7.43 12.71 3.51
CA LEU A 412 -6.68 11.72 2.73
C LEU A 412 -7.64 10.60 2.36
N PHE A 413 -7.67 10.23 1.09
CA PHE A 413 -8.37 9.06 0.53
C PHE A 413 -7.81 8.80 -0.88
N HIS A 414 -7.88 7.56 -1.35
CA HIS A 414 -7.27 7.16 -2.62
C HIS A 414 -8.14 7.49 -3.85
N GLY A 415 -9.33 6.89 -3.98
CA GLY A 415 -10.13 7.00 -5.19
C GLY A 415 -10.96 8.28 -5.30
N CYS A 416 -12.22 8.23 -4.88
CA CYS A 416 -13.20 9.29 -5.04
C CYS A 416 -14.19 9.36 -3.88
N ILE A 417 -14.93 10.47 -3.79
CA ILE A 417 -16.15 10.56 -2.99
C ILE A 417 -17.33 10.50 -3.95
N PRO A 418 -18.07 9.38 -4.07
CA PRO A 418 -19.11 9.22 -5.08
C PRO A 418 -20.18 10.33 -5.03
N MET A 419 -20.43 10.99 -6.17
CA MET A 419 -21.41 12.08 -6.29
C MET A 419 -22.45 11.78 -7.39
N ASP A 420 -23.63 12.36 -7.22
CA ASP A 420 -24.70 12.38 -8.22
C ASP A 420 -24.61 13.63 -9.09
N VAL A 421 -25.28 13.62 -10.25
CA VAL A 421 -25.25 14.71 -11.24
C VAL A 421 -25.75 16.06 -10.71
N ASP A 422 -26.54 16.05 -9.64
CA ASP A 422 -27.04 17.25 -8.96
C ASP A 422 -26.06 17.82 -7.91
N GLY A 423 -24.90 17.18 -7.75
CA GLY A 423 -23.86 17.55 -6.80
C GLY A 423 -24.09 17.03 -5.38
N SER A 424 -25.15 16.25 -5.13
CA SER A 424 -25.32 15.54 -3.87
C SER A 424 -24.41 14.31 -3.79
N PHE A 425 -24.18 13.79 -2.58
CA PHE A 425 -23.45 12.54 -2.43
C PHE A 425 -24.30 11.37 -2.89
N LEU A 426 -23.70 10.50 -3.69
CA LEU A 426 -24.37 9.33 -4.23
C LEU A 426 -24.78 8.39 -3.10
N LYS A 427 -25.97 7.79 -3.22
CA LYS A 427 -26.56 6.92 -2.21
C LYS A 427 -26.47 5.45 -2.62
N LEU A 428 -25.78 4.66 -1.81
CA LEU A 428 -25.79 3.20 -1.90
C LEU A 428 -26.89 2.64 -1.00
N GLU A 429 -27.83 1.90 -1.59
CA GLU A 429 -28.86 1.16 -0.86
C GLU A 429 -28.39 -0.27 -0.60
N THR A 430 -28.37 -0.68 0.66
CA THR A 430 -28.02 -2.03 1.08
C THR A 430 -29.10 -2.59 2.02
N SER A 431 -29.01 -3.87 2.36
CA SER A 431 -29.89 -4.50 3.35
C SER A 431 -29.77 -3.87 4.74
N MET A 432 -28.68 -3.15 5.03
CA MET A 432 -28.40 -2.50 6.31
C MET A 432 -28.78 -1.01 6.35
N GLY A 433 -29.20 -0.44 5.23
CA GLY A 433 -29.62 0.95 5.13
C GLY A 433 -29.13 1.65 3.88
N THR A 434 -29.22 2.98 3.88
CA THR A 434 -28.74 3.83 2.80
C THR A 434 -27.55 4.64 3.29
N PHE A 435 -26.43 4.57 2.55
CA PHE A 435 -25.18 5.22 2.92
C PHE A 435 -24.72 6.18 1.80
N SER A 436 -24.15 7.32 2.17
CA SER A 436 -23.63 8.33 1.26
C SER A 436 -22.53 9.14 1.94
N GLY A 437 -21.65 9.79 1.16
CA GLY A 437 -20.60 10.66 1.71
C GLY A 437 -19.69 9.93 2.69
N LYS A 438 -19.43 10.54 3.86
CA LYS A 438 -18.58 9.93 4.89
C LYS A 438 -19.16 8.61 5.41
N ALA A 439 -20.48 8.52 5.56
CA ALA A 439 -21.13 7.30 6.04
C ALA A 439 -20.96 6.11 5.09
N LEU A 440 -20.78 6.36 3.79
CA LEU A 440 -20.46 5.32 2.80
C LEU A 440 -19.04 4.78 2.99
N MET A 441 -18.07 5.66 3.23
CA MET A 441 -16.69 5.27 3.54
C MET A 441 -16.63 4.45 4.84
N ASP A 442 -17.32 4.91 5.89
CA ASP A 442 -17.41 4.21 7.17
C ASP A 442 -18.05 2.82 6.99
N TYR A 443 -19.09 2.71 6.15
CA TYR A 443 -19.73 1.44 5.82
C TYR A 443 -18.75 0.43 5.20
N PHE A 444 -18.00 0.82 4.17
CA PHE A 444 -17.01 -0.08 3.54
C PHE A 444 -15.90 -0.48 4.52
N TYR A 445 -15.44 0.46 5.35
CA TYR A 445 -14.45 0.19 6.40
C TYR A 445 -14.94 -0.87 7.39
N GLU A 446 -16.15 -0.72 7.93
CA GLU A 446 -16.72 -1.70 8.87
C GLU A 446 -16.90 -3.08 8.21
N ARG A 447 -17.33 -3.12 6.95
CA ARG A 447 -17.48 -4.39 6.22
C ARG A 447 -16.15 -5.06 5.94
N ALA A 448 -15.10 -4.31 5.63
CA ALA A 448 -13.75 -4.86 5.52
C ALA A 448 -13.28 -5.48 6.85
N ILE A 449 -13.57 -4.83 7.99
CA ILE A 449 -13.30 -5.40 9.32
C ILE A 449 -14.07 -6.70 9.53
N ASP A 450 -15.38 -6.72 9.23
CA ASP A 450 -16.20 -7.93 9.35
C ASP A 450 -15.63 -9.07 8.47
N ALA A 451 -15.26 -8.75 7.24
CA ALA A 451 -14.69 -9.70 6.28
C ALA A 451 -13.43 -10.38 6.82
N TYR A 452 -12.59 -9.67 7.58
CA TYR A 452 -11.37 -10.24 8.16
C TYR A 452 -11.61 -10.91 9.52
N PHE A 453 -12.27 -10.21 10.47
CA PHE A 453 -12.32 -10.63 11.87
C PHE A 453 -13.57 -11.41 12.28
N LEU A 454 -14.66 -11.37 11.51
CA LEU A 454 -15.88 -12.10 11.86
C LEU A 454 -15.64 -13.61 11.80
N ASN A 455 -16.06 -14.34 12.83
CA ASN A 455 -16.03 -15.80 12.81
C ASN A 455 -17.15 -16.33 11.91
N GLY A 456 -16.76 -16.93 10.79
CA GLY A 456 -17.70 -17.52 9.81
C GLY A 456 -18.53 -18.67 10.35
N GLU A 457 -18.17 -19.29 11.47
CA GLU A 457 -19.03 -20.30 12.12
C GLU A 457 -20.26 -19.67 12.80
N ASN A 458 -20.11 -18.44 13.30
CA ASN A 458 -21.18 -17.73 14.02
C ASN A 458 -22.15 -17.04 13.06
N ASP A 459 -21.62 -16.41 12.00
CA ASP A 459 -22.43 -15.78 10.96
C ASP A 459 -21.83 -16.05 9.57
N PRO A 460 -22.12 -17.22 8.99
CA PRO A 460 -21.61 -17.58 7.67
C PRO A 460 -22.07 -16.61 6.57
N LYS A 461 -23.30 -16.10 6.66
CA LYS A 461 -23.89 -15.22 5.64
C LYS A 461 -23.28 -13.83 5.71
N GLY A 462 -23.14 -13.27 6.91
CA GLY A 462 -22.46 -11.99 7.12
C GLY A 462 -21.00 -12.05 6.67
N LYS A 463 -20.30 -13.16 6.96
CA LYS A 463 -18.91 -13.36 6.52
C LYS A 463 -18.79 -13.36 4.99
N ILE A 464 -19.61 -14.15 4.29
CA ILE A 464 -19.59 -14.20 2.82
C ILE A 464 -19.95 -12.83 2.24
N TYR A 465 -20.99 -12.17 2.75
CA TYR A 465 -21.38 -10.83 2.29
C TYR A 465 -20.24 -9.82 2.42
N ALA A 466 -19.58 -9.79 3.57
CA ALA A 466 -18.48 -8.89 3.83
C ALA A 466 -17.25 -9.20 2.95
N THR A 467 -16.92 -10.47 2.77
CA THR A 467 -15.81 -10.92 1.91
C THR A 467 -16.07 -10.60 0.43
N ASP A 468 -17.30 -10.80 -0.07
CA ASP A 468 -17.68 -10.48 -1.45
C ASP A 468 -17.71 -8.97 -1.73
N LEU A 469 -17.84 -8.14 -0.68
CA LEU A 469 -17.82 -6.69 -0.82
C LEU A 469 -16.45 -6.15 -1.24
N PHE A 470 -15.33 -6.85 -0.98
CA PHE A 470 -14.02 -6.43 -1.48
C PHE A 470 -13.96 -6.40 -3.02
N TRP A 471 -14.58 -7.38 -3.68
CA TRP A 471 -14.71 -7.35 -5.14
C TRP A 471 -15.58 -6.18 -5.61
N TYR A 472 -16.63 -5.84 -4.87
CA TYR A 472 -17.41 -4.63 -5.16
C TYR A 472 -16.62 -3.35 -4.91
N MET A 473 -15.74 -3.31 -3.91
CA MET A 473 -14.84 -2.18 -3.69
C MET A 473 -13.90 -1.97 -4.89
N TRP A 474 -13.43 -3.07 -5.49
CA TRP A 474 -12.57 -3.06 -6.67
C TRP A 474 -13.25 -2.54 -7.95
N CYS A 475 -14.50 -2.95 -8.23
CA CYS A 475 -15.11 -2.71 -9.55
C CYS A 475 -16.55 -2.16 -9.54
N GLY A 476 -17.12 -1.92 -8.35
CA GLY A 476 -18.49 -1.46 -8.19
C GLY A 476 -18.62 0.03 -8.52
N PRO A 477 -19.64 0.45 -9.29
CA PRO A 477 -19.76 1.84 -9.75
C PRO A 477 -19.95 2.86 -8.63
N TYR A 478 -20.46 2.41 -7.47
CA TYR A 478 -20.68 3.25 -6.29
C TYR A 478 -19.59 3.06 -5.24
N SER A 479 -18.54 2.28 -5.56
CA SER A 479 -17.37 2.16 -4.70
C SER A 479 -16.56 3.45 -4.72
N PRO A 480 -16.19 3.98 -3.54
CA PRO A 480 -15.23 5.07 -3.43
C PRO A 480 -13.86 4.75 -4.02
N LEU A 481 -13.48 3.47 -4.15
CA LEU A 481 -12.15 3.08 -4.64
C LEU A 481 -12.10 2.89 -6.16
N PHE A 482 -13.24 2.72 -6.83
CA PHE A 482 -13.26 2.43 -8.26
C PHE A 482 -13.44 3.68 -9.14
N GLY A 483 -14.39 4.55 -8.79
CA GLY A 483 -14.58 5.84 -9.44
C GLY A 483 -15.02 5.80 -10.92
N LYS A 484 -15.45 4.66 -11.45
CA LYS A 484 -15.91 4.48 -12.84
C LYS A 484 -17.26 3.78 -12.91
N ASP A 485 -17.94 3.84 -14.04
CA ASP A 485 -19.27 3.25 -14.23
C ASP A 485 -19.27 1.73 -14.43
N LYS A 486 -18.21 1.18 -15.02
CA LYS A 486 -18.00 -0.27 -15.19
C LYS A 486 -16.53 -0.60 -15.40
N MET A 487 -16.17 -1.85 -15.11
CA MET A 487 -14.89 -2.45 -15.45
C MET A 487 -15.03 -3.21 -16.77
N THR A 488 -14.12 -2.98 -17.72
CA THR A 488 -14.18 -3.51 -19.09
C THR A 488 -13.16 -4.61 -19.39
N THR A 489 -12.78 -5.40 -18.38
CA THR A 489 -11.77 -6.46 -18.50
C THR A 489 -12.11 -7.48 -19.60
N PHE A 490 -13.37 -7.91 -19.69
CA PHE A 490 -13.80 -8.86 -20.71
C PHE A 490 -13.65 -8.26 -22.12
N GLU A 491 -14.10 -7.02 -22.29
CA GLU A 491 -14.03 -6.28 -23.54
C GLU A 491 -12.59 -6.09 -24.00
N HIS A 492 -11.67 -5.73 -23.10
CA HIS A 492 -10.24 -5.66 -23.39
C HIS A 492 -9.65 -7.01 -23.86
N CYS A 493 -10.05 -8.10 -23.20
CA CYS A 493 -9.56 -9.44 -23.55
C CYS A 493 -10.09 -9.92 -24.91
N PHE A 494 -11.38 -9.70 -25.22
CA PHE A 494 -12.04 -10.39 -26.33
C PHE A 494 -12.55 -9.52 -27.47
N ILE A 495 -12.63 -8.20 -27.30
CA ILE A 495 -13.19 -7.28 -28.30
C ILE A 495 -12.08 -6.31 -28.77
N GLU A 496 -12.01 -6.07 -30.08
CA GLU A 496 -11.00 -5.18 -30.68
C GLU A 496 -11.44 -3.72 -30.63
N GLU A 497 -12.75 -3.46 -30.78
CA GLU A 497 -13.33 -2.14 -30.92
C GLU A 497 -13.14 -1.29 -29.65
N PRO A 498 -12.36 -0.19 -29.69
CA PRO A 498 -12.01 0.61 -28.50
C PRO A 498 -13.19 1.28 -27.80
N GLU A 499 -14.30 1.49 -28.51
CA GLU A 499 -15.55 2.00 -27.94
C GLU A 499 -16.12 1.11 -26.82
N THR A 500 -15.77 -0.18 -26.83
CA THR A 500 -16.20 -1.15 -25.82
C THR A 500 -15.33 -1.09 -24.55
N HIS A 501 -14.15 -0.47 -24.64
CA HIS A 501 -13.18 -0.32 -23.54
C HIS A 501 -13.38 0.99 -22.74
N VAL A 502 -14.43 1.75 -23.05
CA VAL A 502 -14.67 3.06 -22.42
C VAL A 502 -15.29 2.86 -21.04
N GLU A 503 -14.54 3.27 -20.02
CA GLU A 503 -14.98 3.35 -18.63
C GLU A 503 -15.19 4.82 -18.27
N LYS A 504 -16.44 5.21 -18.00
CA LYS A 504 -16.77 6.61 -17.70
C LYS A 504 -16.50 6.89 -16.24
N PHE A 505 -15.71 7.93 -15.99
CA PHE A 505 -15.45 8.41 -14.64
C PHE A 505 -16.70 8.94 -13.95
N ASN A 506 -16.76 8.74 -12.64
CA ASN A 506 -17.75 9.35 -11.76
C ASN A 506 -17.69 10.89 -11.87
N ILE A 507 -18.83 11.56 -11.81
CA ILE A 507 -18.89 13.03 -11.93
C ILE A 507 -18.09 13.76 -10.83
N TYR A 508 -17.80 13.07 -9.73
CA TYR A 508 -16.84 13.51 -8.72
C TYR A 508 -15.56 14.12 -9.33
N TYR A 509 -14.97 13.50 -10.36
CA TYR A 509 -13.70 13.98 -10.94
C TYR A 509 -13.82 15.32 -11.69
N ASP A 510 -15.04 15.70 -12.09
CA ASP A 510 -15.31 17.03 -12.63
C ASP A 510 -15.64 18.01 -11.50
N PHE A 511 -16.42 17.57 -10.50
CA PHE A 511 -16.80 18.39 -9.36
C PHE A 511 -15.65 18.70 -8.40
N SER A 512 -14.65 17.83 -8.29
CA SER A 512 -13.44 18.07 -7.48
C SER A 512 -12.61 19.26 -7.98
N LYS A 513 -12.86 19.73 -9.20
CA LYS A 513 -12.24 20.93 -9.79
C LYS A 513 -13.00 22.21 -9.48
N GLU A 514 -14.17 22.13 -8.84
CA GLU A 514 -15.01 23.28 -8.48
C GLU A 514 -15.08 23.48 -6.95
N GLU A 515 -14.68 24.66 -6.48
CA GLU A 515 -14.60 25.04 -5.06
C GLU A 515 -15.86 24.69 -4.25
N ARG A 516 -17.06 24.99 -4.79
CA ARG A 516 -18.34 24.74 -4.09
C ARG A 516 -18.58 23.26 -3.72
N TYR A 517 -18.06 22.32 -4.49
CA TYR A 517 -18.23 20.89 -4.24
C TYR A 517 -17.12 20.37 -3.34
N VAL A 518 -15.90 20.91 -3.49
CA VAL A 518 -14.81 20.69 -2.55
C VAL A 518 -15.21 21.14 -1.15
N ASP A 519 -15.74 22.35 -0.96
CA ASP A 519 -16.24 22.84 0.34
C ASP A 519 -17.31 21.91 0.95
N ARG A 520 -18.17 21.34 0.11
CA ARG A 520 -19.19 20.38 0.55
C ARG A 520 -18.55 19.09 1.05
N ILE A 521 -17.51 18.59 0.38
CA ILE A 521 -16.73 17.44 0.84
C ILE A 521 -16.04 17.78 2.16
N PHE A 522 -15.38 18.93 2.27
CA PHE A 522 -14.74 19.36 3.52
C PHE A 522 -15.73 19.39 4.69
N ALA A 523 -16.91 19.98 4.49
CA ALA A 523 -17.98 20.02 5.50
C ALA A 523 -18.50 18.62 5.89
N GLU A 524 -18.62 17.69 4.94
CA GLU A 524 -19.04 16.30 5.18
C GLU A 524 -18.07 15.54 6.09
N PHE A 525 -16.76 15.81 5.95
CA PHE A 525 -15.71 15.21 6.76
C PHE A 525 -15.33 16.04 8.00
N GLY A 526 -15.98 17.19 8.22
CA GLY A 526 -15.81 18.03 9.40
C GLY A 526 -14.51 18.84 9.43
N VAL A 527 -13.98 19.21 8.26
CA VAL A 527 -12.77 20.03 8.09
C VAL A 527 -13.11 21.49 7.88
#